data_AF-A0A952WBT1-F1
#
_entry.id   AF-A0A952WBT1-F1
#
_cell.length_a   1.000
_cell.length_b   1.000
_cell.length_c   1.000
_cell.angle_alpha   90.00
_cell.angle_beta   90.00
_cell.angle_gamma   90.00
#
_symmetry.space_group_name_H-M   'P 1'
#
loop_
_entity.id
_entity.type
_entity.pdbx_description
1 polymer ?
#
loop_
_entity_poly.entity_id
_entity_poly.type
_entity_poly.pdbx_seq_one_letter_code
_entity_poly.pdbx_strand_id
1 'polypeptide(L)'
;MPLPLPSLTPHRLSARLRRWSCLASLLTLAACAAPPSPPAEPDPTEPIAHSTSRDPAPPSFHDFRPSLHGFRFRNGFQGRIVGTGENSYGLCGGMSFAAADFFLARRPIPPDTTPPADGTPLHRYLFTRQSVSFGTLGAMGLKFVEWMRLPDDGPDGAHARTLAALPAITRTLSRGEPVILGLVLVRADGRAKAWDNHQILALAAAPDGSSIRIYDPNFPRRDDITISIRHQGNSTTIRQHIPGRADIPVRGLFHMPYSPSVPPAIPQ
;
A
#
# COMPACT_ATOMS: atom_id res chain seq x y z
N MET A 1 51.14 -2.97 38.41
CA MET A 1 49.89 -2.53 39.07
C MET A 1 48.74 -2.68 38.08
N PRO A 2 47.90 -3.72 38.20
CA PRO A 2 46.67 -3.85 37.43
C PRO A 2 45.45 -3.33 38.21
N LEU A 3 44.61 -2.54 37.55
CA LEU A 3 43.31 -2.08 38.05
C LEU A 3 42.28 -3.24 38.04
N PRO A 4 41.41 -3.36 39.06
CA PRO A 4 40.45 -4.46 39.13
C PRO A 4 39.14 -4.16 38.37
N LEU A 5 38.56 -5.21 37.79
CA LEU A 5 37.25 -5.25 37.14
C LEU A 5 36.11 -5.18 38.18
N PRO A 6 34.95 -4.55 37.87
CA PRO A 6 33.80 -4.52 38.75
C PRO A 6 32.96 -5.80 38.68
N SER A 7 32.50 -6.25 39.85
CA SER A 7 31.67 -7.42 40.12
C SER A 7 30.19 -7.20 39.77
N LEU A 8 29.59 -8.19 39.12
CA LEU A 8 28.15 -8.27 38.83
C LEU A 8 27.43 -9.03 39.95
N THR A 9 26.43 -8.39 40.58
CA THR A 9 25.49 -9.02 41.51
C THR A 9 24.15 -9.32 40.83
N PRO A 10 23.50 -10.47 41.09
CA PRO A 10 22.25 -10.85 40.44
C PRO A 10 21.01 -10.32 41.18
N HIS A 11 20.11 -9.65 40.43
CA HIS A 11 18.77 -9.30 40.91
C HIS A 11 17.80 -10.47 40.76
N ARG A 12 17.16 -10.84 41.88
CA ARG A 12 16.09 -11.85 41.98
C ARG A 12 14.77 -11.30 41.44
N LEU A 13 14.12 -12.06 40.56
CA LEU A 13 12.72 -11.91 40.16
C LEU A 13 11.84 -12.82 41.03
N SER A 14 10.77 -12.28 41.60
CA SER A 14 9.73 -13.06 42.27
C SER A 14 8.34 -12.52 41.92
N ALA A 15 7.51 -13.32 41.27
CA ALA A 15 6.05 -13.17 41.30
C ALA A 15 5.42 -14.56 41.19
N ARG A 16 4.64 -14.91 42.21
CA ARG A 16 4.04 -16.22 42.45
C ARG A 16 2.73 -16.39 41.67
N LEU A 17 2.58 -17.56 41.05
CA LEU A 17 1.31 -18.12 40.59
C LEU A 17 0.45 -18.56 41.78
N ARG A 18 -0.87 -18.33 41.72
CA ARG A 18 -1.88 -19.18 42.38
C ARG A 18 -3.14 -19.27 41.52
N ARG A 19 -3.46 -20.49 41.10
CA ARG A 19 -4.80 -20.96 40.72
C ARG A 19 -5.39 -21.75 41.89
N TRP A 20 -6.71 -21.98 41.82
CA TRP A 20 -7.57 -23.02 42.43
C TRP A 20 -8.77 -22.34 43.12
N SER A 21 -10.04 -22.46 42.70
CA SER A 21 -10.94 -23.59 42.38
C SER A 21 -11.96 -23.82 43.52
N CYS A 22 -13.23 -23.67 43.14
CA CYS A 22 -14.43 -24.45 43.52
C CYS A 22 -15.16 -24.29 44.87
N LEU A 23 -16.43 -23.84 44.73
CA LEU A 23 -17.72 -24.35 45.25
C LEU A 23 -17.91 -24.73 46.73
N ALA A 24 -18.98 -24.20 47.35
CA ALA A 24 -20.28 -24.88 47.50
C ALA A 24 -21.24 -24.15 48.49
N SER A 25 -22.49 -23.94 48.05
CA SER A 25 -23.79 -24.24 48.72
C SER A 25 -24.03 -23.77 50.17
N LEU A 26 -25.16 -23.14 50.56
CA LEU A 26 -26.56 -23.60 50.47
C LEU A 26 -27.54 -22.52 51.02
N LEU A 27 -28.82 -22.70 50.68
CA LEU A 27 -30.05 -22.36 51.42
C LEU A 27 -30.80 -21.04 51.15
N THR A 28 -32.08 -21.28 50.88
CA THR A 28 -33.23 -20.49 50.44
C THR A 28 -33.87 -19.61 51.50
N LEU A 29 -34.48 -18.49 51.07
CA LEU A 29 -35.83 -18.13 51.50
C LEU A 29 -36.57 -17.45 50.33
N ALA A 30 -37.70 -18.06 49.94
CA ALA A 30 -38.60 -17.57 48.92
C ALA A 30 -39.54 -16.52 49.51
N ALA A 31 -39.69 -15.40 48.82
CA ALA A 31 -40.83 -14.49 48.99
C ALA A 31 -41.63 -14.50 47.68
N CYS A 32 -42.92 -14.83 47.78
CA CYS A 32 -43.86 -14.87 46.67
C CYS A 32 -44.04 -13.47 46.08
N ALA A 33 -43.57 -13.26 44.86
CA ALA A 33 -44.03 -12.19 43.98
C ALA A 33 -44.69 -12.84 42.75
N ALA A 34 -45.92 -12.42 42.43
CA ALA A 34 -46.60 -12.86 41.22
C ALA A 34 -45.78 -12.46 39.98
N PRO A 35 -45.70 -13.32 38.94
CA PRO A 35 -44.93 -12.99 37.74
C PRO A 35 -45.58 -11.81 36.99
N PRO A 36 -44.80 -10.90 36.39
CA PRO A 36 -45.33 -9.89 35.49
C PRO A 36 -45.94 -10.56 34.25
N SER A 37 -47.03 -9.97 33.73
CA SER A 37 -47.67 -10.42 32.50
C SER A 37 -46.67 -10.48 31.33
N PRO A 38 -46.79 -11.46 30.42
CA PRO A 38 -45.91 -11.53 29.25
C PRO A 38 -46.10 -10.28 28.36
N PRO A 39 -45.04 -9.82 27.68
CA PRO A 39 -45.15 -8.75 26.70
C PRO A 39 -46.14 -9.17 25.60
N ALA A 40 -46.95 -8.21 25.13
CA ALA A 40 -47.88 -8.43 24.04
C ALA A 40 -47.14 -8.98 22.81
N GLU A 41 -47.69 -10.02 22.18
CA GLU A 41 -47.18 -10.53 20.91
C GLU A 41 -47.21 -9.43 19.85
N PRO A 42 -46.14 -9.26 19.04
CA PRO A 42 -46.14 -8.31 17.96
C PRO A 42 -47.16 -8.72 16.89
N ASP A 43 -47.87 -7.71 16.37
CA ASP A 43 -48.88 -7.80 15.33
C ASP A 43 -48.32 -8.54 14.08
N PRO A 44 -48.98 -9.62 13.59
CA PRO A 44 -48.50 -10.40 12.44
C PRO A 44 -48.49 -9.64 11.10
N THR A 45 -48.96 -8.39 11.08
CA THR A 45 -49.19 -7.63 9.84
C THR A 45 -48.21 -6.48 9.57
N GLU A 46 -47.19 -6.25 10.41
CA GLU A 46 -46.10 -5.33 10.03
C GLU A 46 -45.09 -6.05 9.13
N PRO A 47 -44.88 -5.60 7.87
CA PRO A 47 -43.80 -6.11 7.06
C PRO A 47 -42.49 -5.73 7.75
N ILE A 48 -41.78 -6.75 8.27
CA ILE A 48 -40.41 -6.61 8.75
C ILE A 48 -39.61 -6.05 7.58
N ALA A 49 -39.31 -4.76 7.62
CA ALA A 49 -38.36 -4.15 6.72
C ALA A 49 -36.99 -4.79 7.01
N HIS A 50 -36.69 -5.87 6.30
CA HIS A 50 -35.34 -6.38 6.18
C HIS A 50 -34.52 -5.34 5.42
N SER A 51 -34.08 -4.30 6.14
CA SER A 51 -32.98 -3.43 5.72
C SER A 51 -31.74 -4.31 5.61
N THR A 52 -31.59 -4.94 4.45
CA THR A 52 -30.31 -5.49 4.03
C THR A 52 -29.47 -4.31 3.56
N SER A 53 -28.95 -3.50 4.49
CA SER A 53 -27.80 -2.66 4.20
C SER A 53 -26.60 -3.58 3.98
N ARG A 54 -26.56 -4.25 2.83
CA ARG A 54 -25.34 -4.92 2.37
C ARG A 54 -24.33 -3.80 2.15
N ASP A 55 -23.21 -3.88 2.88
CA ASP A 55 -22.08 -3.01 2.60
C ASP A 55 -21.79 -3.05 1.09
N PRO A 56 -21.68 -1.89 0.44
CA PRO A 56 -21.49 -1.86 -1.00
C PRO A 56 -20.15 -2.52 -1.33
N ALA A 57 -20.19 -3.48 -2.26
CA ALA A 57 -19.04 -4.25 -2.73
C ALA A 57 -17.81 -3.35 -2.95
N PRO A 58 -16.58 -3.81 -2.67
CA PRO A 58 -15.40 -2.95 -2.76
C PRO A 58 -15.25 -2.33 -4.17
N PRO A 59 -14.79 -1.08 -4.28
CA PRO A 59 -14.56 -0.44 -5.58
C PRO A 59 -13.60 -1.25 -6.46
N SER A 60 -13.91 -1.37 -7.75
CA SER A 60 -13.01 -1.98 -8.73
C SER A 60 -11.99 -0.96 -9.23
N PHE A 61 -10.70 -1.31 -9.26
CA PHE A 61 -9.66 -0.45 -9.83
C PHE A 61 -9.78 -0.25 -11.34
N HIS A 62 -10.67 -0.98 -12.03
CA HIS A 62 -11.06 -0.65 -13.40
C HIS A 62 -11.77 0.71 -13.48
N ASP A 63 -12.48 1.10 -12.42
CA ASP A 63 -13.15 2.39 -12.31
C ASP A 63 -12.23 3.50 -11.77
N PHE A 64 -11.00 3.15 -11.38
CA PHE A 64 -10.03 4.15 -10.94
C PHE A 64 -9.57 5.02 -12.12
N ARG A 65 -9.90 6.31 -12.07
CA ARG A 65 -9.42 7.33 -13.01
C ARG A 65 -8.39 8.23 -12.34
N PRO A 66 -7.11 8.22 -12.76
CA PRO A 66 -6.09 9.16 -12.28
C PRO A 66 -6.52 10.63 -12.22
N SER A 67 -7.34 11.10 -13.16
CA SER A 67 -7.88 12.46 -13.20
C SER A 67 -8.88 12.79 -12.09
N LEU A 68 -9.53 11.78 -11.52
CA LEU A 68 -10.56 11.94 -10.48
C LEU A 68 -10.09 11.46 -9.11
N HIS A 69 -9.35 10.35 -9.08
CA HIS A 69 -9.00 9.62 -7.86
C HIS A 69 -7.51 9.67 -7.54
N GLY A 70 -6.66 10.19 -8.44
CA GLY A 70 -5.23 10.41 -8.22
C GLY A 70 -4.95 11.82 -7.73
N PHE A 71 -3.96 11.99 -6.84
CA PHE A 71 -3.59 13.32 -6.33
C PHE A 71 -3.30 14.31 -7.47
N ARG A 72 -3.76 15.56 -7.30
CA ARG A 72 -3.67 16.59 -8.34
C ARG A 72 -2.34 17.35 -8.35
N PHE A 73 -1.47 17.06 -7.38
CA PHE A 73 -0.13 17.61 -7.27
C PHE A 73 0.93 16.58 -7.66
N ARG A 74 2.04 17.06 -8.21
CA ARG A 74 3.17 16.22 -8.61
C ARG A 74 3.90 15.70 -7.36
N ASN A 75 4.38 14.48 -7.45
CA ASN A 75 5.33 13.90 -6.51
C ASN A 75 6.66 14.68 -6.49
N GLY A 76 6.73 15.70 -5.64
CA GLY A 76 7.89 16.55 -5.47
C GLY A 76 7.70 17.43 -4.25
N PHE A 77 8.22 16.99 -3.11
CA PHE A 77 8.05 17.63 -1.82
C PHE A 77 9.28 18.46 -1.48
N GLN A 78 9.06 19.56 -0.78
CA GLN A 78 10.15 20.36 -0.22
C GLN A 78 10.48 19.84 1.18
N GLY A 79 11.74 19.98 1.56
CA GLY A 79 12.22 19.64 2.90
C GLY A 79 13.52 18.86 2.84
N ARG A 80 14.22 18.84 3.96
CA ARG A 80 15.53 18.21 4.07
C ARG A 80 15.37 16.76 4.50
N ILE A 81 15.78 15.81 3.66
CA ILE A 81 15.97 14.43 4.12
C ILE A 81 17.27 14.39 4.94
N VAL A 82 17.16 13.98 6.20
CA VAL A 82 18.32 13.82 7.08
C VAL A 82 19.24 12.73 6.51
N GLY A 83 20.50 13.07 6.27
CA GLY A 83 21.53 12.12 5.79
C GLY A 83 21.77 12.13 4.27
N THR A 84 20.95 12.81 3.45
CA THR A 84 21.18 12.91 1.99
C THR A 84 21.68 14.29 1.56
N GLY A 85 21.37 15.35 2.30
CA GLY A 85 21.68 16.73 1.91
C GLY A 85 20.76 17.30 0.82
N GLU A 86 19.75 16.54 0.39
CA GLU A 86 18.76 16.98 -0.59
C GLU A 86 17.66 17.81 0.06
N ASN A 87 17.26 18.91 -0.60
CA ASN A 87 16.20 19.83 -0.15
C ASN A 87 14.83 19.54 -0.80
N SER A 88 14.75 18.50 -1.62
CA SER A 88 13.53 18.01 -2.24
C SER A 88 13.54 16.50 -2.31
N TYR A 89 12.36 15.89 -2.25
CA TYR A 89 12.23 14.44 -2.32
C TYR A 89 10.91 13.97 -2.90
N GLY A 90 10.86 12.69 -3.27
CA GLY A 90 9.65 12.00 -3.72
C GLY A 90 9.05 11.09 -2.65
N LEU A 91 7.73 11.00 -2.64
CA LEU A 91 6.91 10.03 -1.91
C LEU A 91 6.09 9.17 -2.89
N CYS A 92 6.65 8.72 -4.01
CA CYS A 92 5.90 8.00 -5.04
C CYS A 92 5.17 6.74 -4.53
N GLY A 93 5.82 5.98 -3.65
CA GLY A 93 5.22 4.83 -2.97
C GLY A 93 4.09 5.26 -2.05
N GLY A 94 4.33 6.29 -1.23
CA GLY A 94 3.32 6.85 -0.34
C GLY A 94 2.09 7.38 -1.06
N MET A 95 2.29 8.09 -2.17
CA MET A 95 1.21 8.61 -3.01
C MET A 95 0.45 7.51 -3.75
N SER A 96 1.13 6.46 -4.22
CA SER A 96 0.48 5.33 -4.90
C SER A 96 -0.36 4.49 -3.93
N PHE A 97 0.18 4.21 -2.74
CA PHE A 97 -0.54 3.54 -1.66
C PHE A 97 -1.74 4.37 -1.20
N ALA A 98 -1.53 5.67 -0.94
CA ALA A 98 -2.60 6.55 -0.48
C ALA A 98 -3.70 6.73 -1.53
N ALA A 99 -3.38 6.87 -2.82
CA ALA A 99 -4.40 6.95 -3.87
C ALA A 99 -5.31 5.70 -3.89
N ALA A 100 -4.72 4.51 -3.72
CA ALA A 100 -5.48 3.27 -3.58
C ALA A 100 -6.33 3.27 -2.30
N ASP A 101 -5.78 3.75 -1.17
CA ASP A 101 -6.48 3.86 0.11
C ASP A 101 -7.71 4.79 0.03
N PHE A 102 -7.57 5.97 -0.58
CA PHE A 102 -8.66 6.92 -0.82
C PHE A 102 -9.77 6.31 -1.68
N PHE A 103 -9.39 5.64 -2.77
CA PHE A 103 -10.34 5.01 -3.67
C PHE A 103 -11.12 3.86 -3.00
N LEU A 104 -10.41 2.95 -2.32
CA LEU A 104 -11.04 1.85 -1.58
C LEU A 104 -11.96 2.34 -0.47
N ALA A 105 -11.57 3.43 0.22
CA ALA A 105 -12.38 4.05 1.27
C ALA A 105 -13.53 4.91 0.73
N ARG A 106 -13.70 5.04 -0.59
CA ARG A 106 -14.66 5.94 -1.25
C ARG A 106 -14.56 7.39 -0.75
N ARG A 107 -13.34 7.83 -0.45
CA ARG A 107 -13.08 9.19 0.02
C ARG A 107 -12.56 10.05 -1.14
N PRO A 108 -13.05 11.28 -1.29
CA PRO A 108 -12.47 12.20 -2.27
C PRO A 108 -11.02 12.50 -1.88
N ILE A 109 -10.16 12.57 -2.89
CA ILE A 109 -8.82 13.11 -2.75
C ILE A 109 -8.86 14.61 -2.44
N PRO A 110 -7.78 15.17 -1.85
CA PRO A 110 -7.70 16.61 -1.63
C PRO A 110 -7.80 17.38 -2.97
N PRO A 111 -8.49 18.53 -2.99
CA PRO A 111 -8.60 19.32 -4.21
C PRO A 111 -7.29 20.02 -4.57
N ASP A 112 -6.35 20.10 -3.62
CA ASP A 112 -5.06 20.79 -3.72
C ASP A 112 -4.23 20.34 -4.93
N THR A 113 -3.67 21.32 -5.62
CA THR A 113 -2.78 21.10 -6.78
C THR A 113 -1.30 21.27 -6.42
N THR A 114 -1.02 21.63 -5.17
CA THR A 114 0.33 21.69 -4.58
C THR A 114 0.50 20.60 -3.53
N PRO A 115 1.71 20.02 -3.39
CA PRO A 115 1.97 19.05 -2.34
C PRO A 115 1.69 19.64 -0.95
N PRO A 116 1.16 18.83 0.00
CA PRO A 116 0.91 19.29 1.35
C PRO A 116 2.20 19.72 2.05
N ALA A 117 2.12 20.79 2.84
CA ALA A 117 3.24 21.25 3.65
C ALA A 117 3.69 20.19 4.66
N ASP A 118 4.97 20.21 5.02
CA ASP A 118 5.56 19.29 5.98
C ASP A 118 4.79 19.33 7.32
N GLY A 119 4.57 18.15 7.90
CA GLY A 119 3.87 17.99 9.17
C GLY A 119 2.35 18.15 9.11
N THR A 120 1.74 18.51 7.98
CA THR A 120 0.27 18.45 7.85
C THR A 120 -0.25 17.01 7.94
N PRO A 121 -1.52 16.77 8.30
CA PRO A 121 -2.07 15.42 8.40
C PRO A 121 -1.91 14.59 7.11
N LEU A 122 -2.15 15.20 5.94
CA LEU A 122 -1.96 14.53 4.66
C LEU A 122 -0.48 14.22 4.40
N HIS A 123 0.43 15.17 4.65
CA HIS A 123 1.85 14.93 4.47
C HIS A 123 2.36 13.78 5.34
N ARG A 124 2.03 13.77 6.64
CA ARG A 124 2.39 12.68 7.55
C ARG A 124 1.84 11.34 7.09
N TYR A 125 0.61 11.33 6.56
CA TYR A 125 0.01 10.12 6.01
C TYR A 125 0.78 9.61 4.79
N LEU A 126 1.07 10.48 3.81
CA LEU A 126 1.87 10.12 2.64
C LEU A 126 3.25 9.60 3.03
N PHE A 127 3.93 10.25 3.98
CA PHE A 127 5.23 9.82 4.48
C PHE A 127 5.16 8.44 5.19
N THR A 128 4.11 8.22 5.99
CA THR A 128 3.86 6.93 6.63
C THR A 128 3.65 5.83 5.60
N ARG A 129 2.83 6.09 4.57
CA ARG A 129 2.60 5.14 3.48
C ARG A 129 3.85 4.91 2.64
N GLN A 130 4.70 5.92 2.46
CA GLN A 130 6.00 5.75 1.81
C GLN A 130 6.90 4.79 2.61
N SER A 131 6.97 4.96 3.93
CA SER A 131 7.73 4.06 4.80
C SER A 131 7.20 2.62 4.72
N VAL A 132 5.88 2.44 4.75
CA VAL A 132 5.22 1.13 4.60
C VAL A 132 5.49 0.50 3.24
N SER A 133 5.55 1.29 2.17
CA SER A 133 5.83 0.79 0.81
C SER A 133 7.20 0.12 0.67
N PHE A 134 8.16 0.46 1.55
CA PHE A 134 9.45 -0.22 1.59
C PHE A 134 9.38 -1.61 2.25
N GLY A 135 8.23 -2.01 2.80
CA GLY A 135 8.00 -3.30 3.43
C GLY A 135 8.69 -3.43 4.79
N THR A 136 8.40 -4.55 5.47
CA THR A 136 9.01 -4.90 6.77
C THR A 136 10.53 -4.85 6.68
N LEU A 137 11.16 -4.09 7.58
CA LEU A 137 12.61 -3.89 7.64
C LEU A 137 13.25 -3.38 6.33
N GLY A 138 12.47 -2.70 5.47
CA GLY A 138 12.98 -2.14 4.21
C GLY A 138 13.22 -3.17 3.10
N ALA A 139 12.60 -4.35 3.19
CA ALA A 139 12.79 -5.45 2.23
C ALA A 139 12.59 -5.05 0.76
N MET A 140 11.66 -4.15 0.45
CA MET A 140 11.46 -3.68 -0.93
C MET A 140 12.56 -2.72 -1.38
N GLY A 141 13.13 -1.94 -0.47
CA GLY A 141 14.34 -1.14 -0.77
C GLY A 141 15.52 -2.05 -1.16
N LEU A 142 15.72 -3.15 -0.43
CA LEU A 142 16.73 -4.15 -0.78
C LEU A 142 16.42 -4.84 -2.11
N LYS A 143 15.15 -5.14 -2.39
CA LYS A 143 14.71 -5.70 -3.69
C LYS A 143 15.01 -4.76 -4.86
N PHE A 144 14.79 -3.45 -4.72
CA PHE A 144 15.22 -2.48 -5.74
C PHE A 144 16.72 -2.56 -5.97
N VAL A 145 17.53 -2.58 -4.90
CA VAL A 145 18.99 -2.68 -5.00
C VAL A 145 19.42 -4.01 -5.65
N GLU A 146 18.75 -5.12 -5.38
CA GLU A 146 18.97 -6.41 -6.07
C GLU A 146 18.69 -6.27 -7.57
N TRP A 147 17.54 -5.75 -7.95
CA TRP A 147 17.15 -5.60 -9.36
C TRP A 147 18.03 -4.60 -10.13
N MET A 148 18.53 -3.56 -9.46
CA MET A 148 19.49 -2.62 -10.03
C MET A 148 20.80 -3.30 -10.47
N ARG A 149 21.15 -4.45 -9.87
CA ARG A 149 22.38 -5.21 -10.17
C ARG A 149 22.18 -6.31 -11.22
N LEU A 150 20.95 -6.69 -11.53
CA LEU A 150 20.69 -7.71 -12.55
C LEU A 150 21.15 -7.24 -13.93
N PRO A 151 21.57 -8.15 -14.83
CA PRO A 151 21.56 -7.85 -16.25
C PRO A 151 20.12 -7.56 -16.73
N ASP A 152 19.96 -6.85 -17.84
CA ASP A 152 18.62 -6.62 -18.40
C ASP A 152 18.09 -7.94 -18.99
N ASP A 153 18.90 -8.57 -19.85
CA ASP A 153 18.59 -9.83 -20.52
C ASP A 153 19.19 -11.06 -19.81
N GLY A 154 18.88 -12.24 -20.33
CA GLY A 154 19.31 -13.55 -19.80
C GLY A 154 18.24 -14.20 -18.92
N PRO A 155 18.38 -15.51 -18.61
CA PRO A 155 17.35 -16.29 -17.91
C PRO A 155 17.02 -15.75 -16.52
N ASP A 156 18.00 -15.13 -15.83
CA ASP A 156 17.82 -14.53 -14.51
C ASP A 156 17.79 -12.99 -14.52
N GLY A 157 17.80 -12.39 -15.73
CA GLY A 157 17.80 -10.94 -15.94
C GLY A 157 16.48 -10.26 -15.56
N ALA A 158 16.51 -8.93 -15.50
CA ALA A 158 15.36 -8.11 -15.13
C ALA A 158 14.17 -8.31 -16.09
N HIS A 159 14.43 -8.51 -17.38
CA HIS A 159 13.40 -8.82 -18.38
C HIS A 159 12.75 -10.18 -18.12
N ALA A 160 13.53 -11.25 -17.95
CA ALA A 160 12.98 -12.59 -17.69
C ALA A 160 12.17 -12.64 -16.38
N ARG A 161 12.67 -11.99 -15.32
CA ARG A 161 11.93 -11.89 -14.04
C ARG A 161 10.65 -11.07 -14.16
N THR A 162 10.66 -10.02 -14.99
CA THR A 162 9.44 -9.26 -15.30
C THR A 162 8.42 -10.15 -15.99
N LEU A 163 8.81 -10.83 -17.07
CA LEU A 163 7.93 -11.72 -17.85
C LEU A 163 7.34 -12.83 -16.97
N ALA A 164 8.14 -13.40 -16.07
CA ALA A 164 7.67 -14.42 -15.13
C ALA A 164 6.62 -13.89 -14.12
N ALA A 165 6.68 -12.59 -13.77
CA ALA A 165 5.73 -11.97 -12.84
C ALA A 165 4.42 -11.52 -13.51
N LEU A 166 4.43 -11.27 -14.83
CA LEU A 166 3.28 -10.70 -15.55
C LEU A 166 1.98 -11.52 -15.43
N PRO A 167 1.98 -12.86 -15.50
CA PRO A 167 0.73 -13.62 -15.38
C PRO A 167 0.02 -13.39 -14.04
N ALA A 168 0.77 -13.30 -12.94
CA ALA A 168 0.20 -13.04 -11.62
C ALA A 168 -0.33 -11.61 -11.50
N ILE A 169 0.43 -10.62 -11.99
CA ILE A 169 0.04 -9.21 -12.03
C ILE A 169 -1.26 -9.05 -12.84
N THR A 170 -1.29 -9.60 -14.06
CA THR A 170 -2.44 -9.51 -14.97
C THR A 170 -3.69 -10.16 -14.37
N ARG A 171 -3.54 -11.31 -13.72
CA ARG A 171 -4.65 -11.99 -13.03
C ARG A 171 -5.21 -11.18 -11.87
N THR A 172 -4.37 -10.47 -11.11
CA THR A 172 -4.84 -9.59 -10.04
C THR A 172 -5.54 -8.36 -10.60
N LEU A 173 -4.96 -7.72 -11.62
CA LEU A 173 -5.57 -6.59 -12.30
C LEU A 173 -6.91 -6.96 -12.96
N SER A 174 -7.06 -8.17 -13.53
CA SER A 174 -8.33 -8.58 -14.13
C SER A 174 -9.48 -8.75 -13.14
N ARG A 175 -9.17 -8.92 -11.84
CA ARG A 175 -10.16 -8.94 -10.75
C ARG A 175 -10.52 -7.55 -10.23
N GLY A 176 -9.94 -6.48 -10.79
CA GLY A 176 -10.16 -5.11 -10.30
C GLY A 176 -9.48 -4.82 -8.97
N GLU A 177 -8.47 -5.62 -8.59
CA GLU A 177 -7.71 -5.44 -7.34
C GLU A 177 -6.51 -4.49 -7.53
N PRO A 178 -6.11 -3.73 -6.49
CA PRO A 178 -4.97 -2.84 -6.58
C PRO A 178 -3.66 -3.60 -6.72
N VAL A 179 -2.79 -3.14 -7.62
CA VAL A 179 -1.42 -3.64 -7.74
C VAL A 179 -0.44 -2.48 -7.66
N ILE A 180 0.46 -2.51 -6.68
CA ILE A 180 1.60 -1.59 -6.66
C ILE A 180 2.77 -2.25 -7.38
N LEU A 181 3.39 -1.52 -8.31
CA LEU A 181 4.57 -1.96 -9.03
C LEU A 181 5.77 -1.11 -8.65
N GLY A 182 6.89 -1.77 -8.40
CA GLY A 182 8.21 -1.15 -8.41
C GLY A 182 8.76 -1.17 -9.83
N LEU A 183 9.15 -0.01 -10.35
CA LEU A 183 9.77 0.16 -11.66
C LEU A 183 11.26 0.41 -11.47
N VAL A 184 12.08 -0.46 -12.05
CA VAL A 184 13.53 -0.36 -11.99
C VAL A 184 13.99 0.46 -13.20
N LEU A 185 14.48 1.66 -12.95
CA LEU A 185 14.84 2.64 -13.99
C LEU A 185 16.35 2.75 -14.16
N VAL A 186 17.12 2.52 -13.10
CA VAL A 186 18.56 2.73 -13.06
C VAL A 186 19.34 1.45 -12.80
N ARG A 187 20.64 1.46 -13.13
CA ARG A 187 21.59 0.40 -12.75
C ARG A 187 22.33 0.80 -11.49
N ALA A 188 22.84 -0.18 -10.75
CA ALA A 188 23.80 0.07 -9.70
C ALA A 188 25.17 0.43 -10.31
N ASP A 189 25.40 1.70 -10.60
CA ASP A 189 26.65 2.24 -11.19
C ASP A 189 27.60 2.88 -10.16
N GLY A 190 27.32 2.66 -8.87
CA GLY A 190 28.05 3.27 -7.75
C GLY A 190 27.53 4.64 -7.32
N ARG A 191 26.74 5.32 -8.16
CA ARG A 191 26.10 6.61 -7.83
C ARG A 191 24.61 6.45 -7.58
N ALA A 192 23.94 5.64 -8.41
CA ALA A 192 22.52 5.39 -8.34
C ALA A 192 22.09 4.83 -6.97
N LYS A 193 20.92 5.28 -6.53
CA LYS A 193 20.30 4.95 -5.25
C LYS A 193 18.99 4.21 -5.48
N ALA A 194 18.49 3.55 -4.45
CA ALA A 194 17.21 2.84 -4.54
C ALA A 194 16.06 3.80 -4.90
N TRP A 195 16.11 5.05 -4.41
CA TRP A 195 15.11 6.09 -4.67
C TRP A 195 15.20 6.76 -6.04
N ASP A 196 16.20 6.43 -6.86
CA ASP A 196 16.23 6.80 -8.29
C ASP A 196 15.34 5.88 -9.15
N ASN A 197 14.76 4.85 -8.53
CA ASN A 197 13.70 4.02 -9.10
C ASN A 197 12.33 4.56 -8.71
N HIS A 198 11.26 3.93 -9.20
CA HIS A 198 9.93 4.49 -9.08
C HIS A 198 8.90 3.47 -8.59
N GLN A 199 7.83 3.95 -7.95
CA GLN A 199 6.70 3.15 -7.53
C GLN A 199 5.42 3.75 -8.11
N ILE A 200 4.56 2.89 -8.67
CA ILE A 200 3.30 3.28 -9.31
C ILE A 200 2.16 2.37 -8.89
N LEU A 201 0.92 2.82 -9.13
CA LEU A 201 -0.28 2.00 -8.99
C LEU A 201 -0.74 1.54 -10.38
N ALA A 202 -0.79 0.23 -10.60
CA ALA A 202 -1.34 -0.37 -11.81
C ALA A 202 -2.87 -0.54 -11.68
N LEU A 203 -3.58 -0.27 -12.77
CA LEU A 203 -5.04 -0.14 -12.80
C LEU A 203 -5.73 -1.24 -13.61
N ALA A 204 -5.17 -1.55 -14.78
CA ALA A 204 -5.66 -2.59 -15.67
C ALA A 204 -4.53 -3.05 -16.60
N ALA A 205 -4.59 -4.29 -17.06
CA ALA A 205 -3.64 -4.82 -18.03
C ALA A 205 -4.36 -5.43 -19.23
N ALA A 206 -3.71 -5.41 -20.40
CA ALA A 206 -4.09 -6.26 -21.52
C ALA A 206 -3.99 -7.75 -21.09
N PRO A 207 -4.85 -8.64 -21.61
CA PRO A 207 -4.85 -10.05 -21.21
C PRO A 207 -3.50 -10.77 -21.39
N ASP A 208 -2.71 -10.35 -22.37
CA ASP A 208 -1.38 -10.87 -22.66
C ASP A 208 -0.24 -10.18 -21.86
N GLY A 209 -0.59 -9.20 -21.02
CA GLY A 209 0.37 -8.42 -20.24
C GLY A 209 1.20 -7.43 -21.05
N SER A 210 0.90 -7.21 -22.33
CA SER A 210 1.69 -6.33 -23.21
C SER A 210 1.53 -4.84 -22.90
N SER A 211 0.47 -4.48 -22.17
CA SER A 211 0.17 -3.10 -21.78
C SER A 211 -0.48 -3.07 -20.40
N ILE A 212 -0.04 -2.15 -19.54
CA ILE A 212 -0.59 -1.92 -18.20
C ILE A 212 -0.92 -0.43 -18.06
N ARG A 213 -2.19 -0.07 -17.86
CA ARG A 213 -2.63 1.27 -17.47
C ARG A 213 -2.19 1.56 -16.04
N ILE A 214 -1.66 2.75 -15.79
CA ILE A 214 -1.10 3.13 -14.49
C ILE A 214 -1.57 4.51 -14.02
N TYR A 215 -1.60 4.68 -12.70
CA TYR A 215 -1.48 5.97 -12.04
C TYR A 215 -0.01 6.21 -11.68
N ASP A 216 0.57 7.27 -12.24
CA ASP A 216 1.91 7.73 -11.89
C ASP A 216 1.83 9.07 -11.13
N PRO A 217 2.26 9.13 -9.85
CA PRO A 217 2.19 10.36 -9.07
C PRO A 217 3.15 11.47 -9.56
N ASN A 218 4.09 11.18 -10.46
CA ASN A 218 4.88 12.19 -11.16
C ASN A 218 4.11 12.92 -12.28
N PHE A 219 2.96 12.38 -12.71
CA PHE A 219 2.13 12.92 -13.79
C PHE A 219 0.65 13.04 -13.38
N PRO A 220 0.31 14.02 -12.52
CA PRO A 220 -1.04 14.20 -12.02
C PRO A 220 -2.07 14.37 -13.14
N ARG A 221 -3.27 13.84 -12.90
CA ARG A 221 -4.44 13.96 -13.79
C ARG A 221 -4.30 13.33 -15.18
N ARG A 222 -3.38 12.38 -15.35
CA ARG A 222 -3.18 11.67 -16.63
C ARG A 222 -3.79 10.28 -16.61
N ASP A 223 -4.87 10.09 -17.36
CA ASP A 223 -5.61 8.83 -17.51
C ASP A 223 -5.01 7.89 -18.58
N ASP A 224 -3.99 8.36 -19.31
CA ASP A 224 -3.49 7.83 -20.58
C ASP A 224 -2.06 7.27 -20.51
N ILE A 225 -1.51 7.12 -19.30
CA ILE A 225 -0.16 6.58 -19.10
C ILE A 225 -0.21 5.06 -19.02
N THR A 226 0.72 4.42 -19.72
CA THR A 226 0.84 2.95 -19.76
C THR A 226 2.28 2.50 -19.58
N ILE A 227 2.46 1.27 -19.08
CA ILE A 227 3.68 0.49 -19.26
C ILE A 227 3.44 -0.46 -20.42
N SER A 228 4.24 -0.35 -21.47
CA SER A 228 4.26 -1.28 -22.60
C SER A 228 5.37 -2.31 -22.41
N ILE A 229 5.06 -3.59 -22.62
CA ILE A 229 6.00 -4.70 -22.63
C ILE A 229 5.91 -5.39 -23.99
N ARG A 230 7.03 -5.38 -24.73
CA ARG A 230 7.16 -6.08 -26.00
C ARG A 230 8.21 -7.16 -25.87
N HIS A 231 7.80 -8.41 -26.11
CA HIS A 231 8.69 -9.57 -26.12
C HIS A 231 8.64 -10.23 -27.49
N GLN A 232 9.77 -10.26 -28.20
CA GLN A 232 9.89 -10.80 -29.56
C GLN A 232 11.17 -11.63 -29.65
N GLY A 233 11.02 -12.95 -29.81
CA GLY A 233 12.15 -13.88 -29.75
C GLY A 233 12.89 -13.76 -28.42
N ASN A 234 14.18 -13.44 -28.48
CA ASN A 234 15.02 -13.27 -27.28
C ASN A 234 15.12 -11.81 -26.81
N SER A 235 14.40 -10.88 -27.43
CA SER A 235 14.44 -9.45 -27.07
C SER A 235 13.20 -9.05 -26.30
N THR A 236 13.42 -8.30 -25.21
CA THR A 236 12.35 -7.68 -24.44
C THR A 236 12.59 -6.19 -24.34
N THR A 237 11.54 -5.40 -24.48
CA THR A 237 11.57 -3.96 -24.26
C THR A 237 10.40 -3.58 -23.36
N ILE A 238 10.71 -2.83 -22.30
CA ILE A 238 9.71 -2.30 -21.37
C ILE A 238 9.82 -0.77 -21.38
N ARG A 239 8.71 -0.09 -21.62
CA ARG A 239 8.67 1.38 -21.69
C ARG A 239 7.46 1.92 -20.96
N GLN A 240 7.67 2.97 -20.18
CA GLN A 240 6.58 3.82 -19.74
C GLN A 240 6.26 4.83 -20.85
N HIS A 241 5.05 4.72 -21.39
CA HIS A 241 4.54 5.63 -22.40
C HIS A 241 3.73 6.75 -21.74
N ILE A 242 4.11 7.99 -22.03
CA ILE A 242 3.43 9.20 -21.56
C ILE A 242 3.14 10.06 -22.79
N PRO A 243 1.88 10.13 -23.26
CA PRO A 243 1.57 10.89 -24.47
C PRO A 243 2.07 12.34 -24.38
N GLY A 244 2.69 12.80 -25.48
CA GLY A 244 3.34 14.11 -25.59
C GLY A 244 4.74 14.19 -24.97
N ARG A 245 5.34 13.06 -24.57
CA ARG A 245 6.72 12.98 -24.04
C ARG A 245 7.47 11.80 -24.64
N ALA A 246 8.79 11.83 -24.52
CA ALA A 246 9.62 10.67 -24.82
C ALA A 246 9.31 9.53 -23.84
N ASP A 247 9.26 8.31 -24.37
CA ASP A 247 9.09 7.10 -23.55
C ASP A 247 10.26 6.94 -22.58
N ILE A 248 9.94 6.58 -21.34
CA ILE A 248 10.95 6.28 -20.31
C ILE A 248 11.28 4.79 -20.38
N PRO A 249 12.54 4.40 -20.65
CA PRO A 249 12.95 3.00 -20.57
C PRO A 249 12.80 2.47 -19.15
N VAL A 250 12.25 1.26 -19.02
CA VAL A 250 12.15 0.53 -17.76
C VAL A 250 12.98 -0.74 -17.91
N ARG A 251 13.87 -1.01 -16.96
CA ARG A 251 14.73 -2.21 -16.99
C ARG A 251 13.98 -3.46 -16.55
N GLY A 252 13.04 -3.29 -15.64
CA GLY A 252 12.20 -4.35 -15.13
C GLY A 252 11.16 -3.81 -14.17
N LEU A 253 10.16 -4.63 -13.88
CA LEU A 253 9.14 -4.32 -12.90
C LEU A 253 8.82 -5.53 -12.02
N PHE A 254 8.35 -5.25 -10.81
CA PHE A 254 7.92 -6.28 -9.89
C PHE A 254 6.73 -5.84 -9.05
N HIS A 255 5.90 -6.81 -8.66
CA HIS A 255 4.83 -6.62 -7.69
C HIS A 255 5.40 -6.26 -6.31
N MET A 256 4.79 -5.25 -5.68
CA MET A 256 5.06 -4.82 -4.30
C MET A 256 3.86 -5.16 -3.41
N PRO A 257 4.08 -5.64 -2.17
CA PRO A 257 3.00 -5.95 -1.26
C PRO A 257 2.23 -4.67 -0.88
N TYR A 258 0.91 -4.74 -0.90
CA TYR A 258 0.02 -3.66 -0.52
C TYR A 258 -0.95 -4.14 0.55
N SER A 259 -1.23 -3.27 1.53
CA SER A 259 -2.26 -3.50 2.55
C SER A 259 -3.02 -2.19 2.75
N PRO A 260 -4.36 -2.20 2.59
CA PRO A 260 -5.17 -0.99 2.74
C PRO A 260 -5.00 -0.32 4.10
N SER A 261 -5.10 1.00 4.11
CA SER A 261 -5.13 1.82 5.33
C SER A 261 -6.24 2.87 5.21
N VAL A 262 -6.89 3.23 6.31
CA VAL A 262 -7.91 4.29 6.27
C VAL A 262 -7.20 5.64 6.13
N PRO A 263 -7.47 6.42 5.06
CA PRO A 263 -6.84 7.72 4.88
C PRO A 263 -7.45 8.77 5.81
N PRO A 264 -6.76 9.89 6.08
CA PRO A 264 -7.31 10.97 6.89
C PRO A 264 -8.59 11.53 6.26
N ALA A 265 -9.50 12.05 7.09
CA ALA A 265 -10.57 12.89 6.59
C ALA A 265 -9.95 14.22 6.13
N ILE A 266 -10.32 14.68 4.94
CA ILE A 266 -9.86 15.96 4.41
C ILE A 266 -11.04 16.92 4.53
N PRO A 267 -10.86 18.07 5.22
CA PRO A 267 -11.86 19.13 5.18
C PRO A 267 -12.13 19.52 3.73
N GLN A 268 -13.40 19.49 3.32
CA GLN A 268 -13.79 19.91 1.97
C GLN A 268 -13.78 21.44 1.84
#